data_AF-A0A964EX91-F1
#
_entry.id   AF-A0A964EX91-F1
#
_cell.length_a   1.000
_cell.length_b   1.000
_cell.length_c   1.000
_cell.angle_alpha   90.00
_cell.angle_beta   90.00
_cell.angle_gamma   90.00
#
_symmetry.space_group_name_H-M   'P 1'
#
loop_
_entity.id
_entity.type
_entity.pdbx_description
1 polymer ?
#
loop_
_entity_poly.entity_id
_entity_poly.type
_entity_poly.pdbx_seq_one_letter_code
_entity_poly.pdbx_strand_id
1 'polypeptide(L)'
;MSPLVLITLIGAALAAPAPRVLGAAHHGERVGEDLEWTTTVVLAEPSDGRLELALPLPERVTWVPVEGISPVLDLQGQVVAVDLLIPHKRFSLKVHERSDAHTIAPPLLDTDAVQRVTLSGAWFQADPVLGLQKHLAYQAHPDIEGAQRRAIDRMMNGSRSGLEDQPLYLMADARVRTAGALRGELRPAGARSQAVAIATAGTFAVVLALLFGLARVLERVARREKVDAYIRSELG
;
A
#
# COMPACT_ATOMS: atom_id res chain seq x y z
N MET A 1 68.37 20.52 5.08
CA MET A 1 66.99 20.66 4.57
C MET A 1 66.16 19.60 5.27
N SER A 2 65.42 19.99 6.30
CA SER A 2 64.64 19.06 7.15
C SER A 2 63.24 18.90 6.56
N PRO A 3 62.72 17.68 6.41
CA PRO A 3 61.35 17.47 5.96
C PRO A 3 60.38 17.82 7.10
N LEU A 4 59.48 18.77 6.83
CA LEU A 4 58.29 19.03 7.63
C LEU A 4 57.35 17.82 7.54
N VAL A 5 57.24 17.08 8.63
CA VAL A 5 56.21 16.04 8.79
C VAL A 5 54.90 16.74 9.11
N LEU A 6 54.02 16.82 8.11
CA LEU A 6 52.64 17.27 8.29
C LEU A 6 51.85 16.15 8.98
N ILE A 7 51.60 16.29 10.28
CA ILE A 7 50.74 15.39 11.04
C ILE A 7 49.29 15.78 10.74
N THR A 8 48.66 15.05 9.84
CA THR A 8 47.21 15.14 9.61
C THR A 8 46.50 14.49 10.81
N LEU A 9 46.10 15.30 11.79
CA LEU A 9 45.17 14.90 12.84
C LEU A 9 43.80 14.66 12.20
N ILE A 10 43.55 13.42 11.78
CA ILE A 10 42.21 12.94 11.45
C ILE A 10 41.49 12.78 12.78
N GLY A 11 40.79 13.83 13.20
CA GLY A 11 39.82 13.75 14.28
C GLY A 11 38.71 12.81 13.83
N ALA A 12 38.72 11.57 14.34
CA ALA A 12 37.59 10.67 14.22
C ALA A 12 36.42 11.31 15.00
N ALA A 13 35.57 12.04 14.29
CA ALA A 13 34.27 12.40 14.81
C ALA A 13 33.56 11.08 15.12
N LEU A 14 33.39 10.77 16.41
CA LEU A 14 32.58 9.65 16.86
C LEU A 14 31.17 9.93 16.34
N ALA A 15 30.79 9.24 15.26
CA ALA A 15 29.44 9.29 14.75
C ALA A 15 28.51 8.87 15.89
N ALA A 16 27.57 9.74 16.25
CA ALA A 16 26.51 9.37 17.17
C ALA A 16 25.82 8.10 16.66
N PRO A 17 25.41 7.17 17.54
CA PRO A 17 24.72 5.96 17.10
C PRO A 17 23.47 6.35 16.32
N ALA A 18 23.24 5.66 15.19
CA ALA A 18 22.06 5.91 14.36
C ALA A 18 20.77 5.65 15.17
N PRO A 19 19.72 6.47 15.00
CA PRO A 19 18.47 6.29 15.72
C PRO A 19 17.87 4.89 15.45
N ARG A 20 17.55 4.16 16.52
CA ARG A 20 16.99 2.81 16.40
C ARG A 20 15.49 2.84 16.13
N VAL A 21 15.09 2.50 14.92
CA VAL A 21 13.69 2.40 14.50
C VAL A 21 13.06 1.11 15.02
N LEU A 22 11.88 1.21 15.66
CA LEU A 22 11.08 0.03 16.06
C LEU A 22 10.07 -0.37 14.98
N GLY A 23 9.67 0.59 14.16
CA GLY A 23 8.86 0.37 12.97
C GLY A 23 8.28 1.67 12.41
N ALA A 24 7.70 1.58 11.22
CA ALA A 24 7.05 2.70 10.56
C ALA A 24 5.71 2.29 9.94
N ALA A 25 4.80 3.25 9.84
CA ALA A 25 3.56 3.11 9.08
C ALA A 25 3.46 4.23 8.06
N HIS A 26 3.25 3.86 6.81
CA HIS A 26 3.10 4.75 5.67
C HIS A 26 1.65 4.66 5.22
N HIS A 27 0.94 5.78 5.28
CA HIS A 27 -0.43 5.90 4.84
C HIS A 27 -0.49 6.81 3.62
N GLY A 28 -0.89 6.26 2.49
CA GLY A 28 -1.17 7.01 1.27
C GLY A 28 -2.66 7.26 1.16
N GLU A 29 -3.06 8.46 0.78
CA GLU A 29 -4.43 8.78 0.39
C GLU A 29 -4.44 9.28 -1.04
N ARG A 30 -5.28 8.69 -1.90
CA ARG A 30 -5.45 9.18 -3.28
C ARG A 30 -6.37 10.40 -3.30
N VAL A 31 -5.81 11.54 -3.70
CA VAL A 31 -6.52 12.81 -3.88
C VAL A 31 -6.46 13.19 -5.36
N GLY A 32 -7.50 12.80 -6.12
CA GLY A 32 -7.52 12.95 -7.58
C GLY A 32 -6.46 12.08 -8.26
N GLU A 33 -5.49 12.72 -8.92
CA GLU A 33 -4.34 12.07 -9.57
C GLU A 33 -3.08 12.06 -8.71
N ASP A 34 -3.16 12.55 -7.48
CA ASP A 34 -2.04 12.63 -6.56
C ASP A 34 -2.22 11.65 -5.39
N LEU A 35 -1.11 11.33 -4.73
CA LEU A 35 -1.03 10.54 -3.51
C LEU A 35 -0.44 11.40 -2.40
N GLU A 36 -1.19 11.58 -1.32
CA GLU A 36 -0.69 12.23 -0.11
C GLU A 36 -0.19 11.15 0.86
N TRP A 37 1.11 11.15 1.15
CA TRP A 37 1.72 10.20 2.06
C TRP A 37 1.95 10.82 3.43
N THR A 38 1.46 10.16 4.47
CA THR A 38 1.84 10.40 5.86
C THR A 38 2.61 9.19 6.38
N THR A 39 3.87 9.38 6.79
CA THR A 39 4.68 8.32 7.39
C THR A 39 4.89 8.60 8.86
N THR A 40 4.41 7.71 9.73
CA THR A 40 4.66 7.74 11.17
C THR A 40 5.77 6.77 11.53
N VAL A 41 6.77 7.27 12.25
CA VAL A 41 7.94 6.51 12.69
C VAL A 41 7.95 6.45 14.22
N VAL A 42 8.31 5.29 14.76
CA VAL A 42 8.51 5.09 16.21
C VAL A 42 9.93 4.61 16.46
N LEU A 43 10.63 5.32 17.33
CA LEU A 43 12.00 5.02 17.74
C LEU A 43 12.01 4.32 19.10
N ALA A 44 13.08 3.57 19.37
CA ALA A 44 13.26 2.86 20.63
C ALA A 44 13.33 3.81 21.83
N GLU A 45 14.00 4.94 21.63
CA GLU A 45 14.20 6.02 22.59
C GLU A 45 14.11 7.37 21.89
N PRO A 46 13.87 8.48 22.62
CA PRO A 46 13.94 9.82 22.04
C PRO A 46 15.33 10.06 21.45
N SER A 47 15.41 10.30 20.14
CA SER A 47 16.68 10.51 19.44
C SER A 47 16.56 11.66 18.46
N ASP A 48 17.62 12.45 18.37
CA ASP A 48 17.94 13.27 17.20
C ASP A 48 18.89 12.49 16.27
N GLY A 49 19.21 13.04 15.11
CA GLY A 49 20.13 12.42 14.14
C GLY A 49 19.47 12.01 12.82
N ARG A 50 20.24 11.31 11.99
CA ARG A 50 19.85 10.99 10.62
C ARG A 50 19.16 9.63 10.49
N LEU A 51 18.09 9.59 9.73
CA LEU A 51 17.43 8.36 9.27
C LEU A 51 17.52 8.29 7.75
N GLU A 52 18.22 7.28 7.25
CA GLU A 52 18.36 7.01 5.83
C GLU A 52 17.03 6.46 5.26
N LEU A 53 16.70 6.85 4.03
CA LEU A 53 15.60 6.25 3.28
C LEU A 53 16.11 5.02 2.52
N ALA A 54 15.28 3.98 2.46
CA ALA A 54 15.61 2.76 1.73
C ALA A 54 15.83 3.01 0.23
N LEU A 55 15.17 4.05 -0.28
CA LEU A 55 15.18 4.50 -1.66
C LEU A 55 15.09 6.03 -1.68
N PRO A 56 15.81 6.73 -2.58
CA PRO A 56 15.61 8.14 -2.83
C PRO A 56 14.14 8.43 -3.21
N LEU A 57 13.57 9.53 -2.69
CA LEU A 57 12.26 9.98 -3.15
C LEU A 57 12.38 10.50 -4.59
N PRO A 58 11.52 10.04 -5.52
CA PRO A 58 11.59 10.47 -6.91
C PRO A 58 11.22 11.96 -7.04
N GLU A 59 11.68 12.61 -8.11
CA GLU A 59 11.47 14.06 -8.36
C GLU A 59 9.98 14.50 -8.36
N ARG A 60 9.07 13.56 -8.60
CA ARG A 60 7.62 13.79 -8.54
C ARG A 60 7.06 13.88 -7.11
N VAL A 61 7.90 13.71 -6.10
CA VAL A 61 7.55 13.77 -4.69
C VAL A 61 8.01 15.10 -4.11
N THR A 62 7.06 15.84 -3.53
CA THR A 62 7.30 17.11 -2.85
C THR A 62 7.29 16.90 -1.35
N TRP A 63 8.35 17.32 -0.68
CA TRP A 63 8.45 17.30 0.78
C TRP A 63 7.56 18.39 1.39
N VAL A 64 6.79 18.03 2.43
CA VAL A 64 6.04 19.01 3.22
C VAL A 64 6.85 19.33 4.49
N PRO A 65 7.20 20.60 4.74
CA PRO A 65 7.95 20.98 5.93
C PRO A 65 7.29 20.51 7.23
N VAL A 66 8.08 19.90 8.11
CA VAL A 66 7.66 19.49 9.45
C VAL A 66 8.64 20.08 10.45
N GLU A 67 8.12 20.66 11.52
CA GLU A 67 8.94 21.23 12.58
C GLU A 67 9.88 20.17 13.19
N GLY A 68 11.16 20.51 13.32
CA GLY A 68 12.17 19.60 13.89
C GLY A 68 12.69 18.52 12.93
N ILE A 69 12.26 18.49 11.66
CA ILE A 69 12.68 17.49 10.67
C ILE A 69 13.10 18.18 9.38
N SER A 70 14.30 17.87 8.88
CA SER A 70 14.80 18.38 7.61
C SER A 70 15.06 17.25 6.61
N PRO A 71 14.68 17.40 5.33
CA PRO A 71 15.10 16.46 4.31
C PRO A 71 16.59 16.63 4.01
N VAL A 72 17.26 15.53 3.70
CA VAL A 72 18.64 15.50 3.21
C VAL A 72 18.59 15.16 1.73
N LEU A 73 19.20 16.01 0.91
CA LEU A 73 19.22 15.86 -0.54
C LEU A 73 20.54 15.25 -1.01
N ASP A 74 20.47 14.40 -2.03
CA ASP A 74 21.67 13.98 -2.77
C ASP A 74 22.11 15.03 -3.81
N LEU A 75 23.10 14.67 -4.64
CA LEU A 75 23.62 15.55 -5.69
C LEU A 75 22.61 15.79 -6.83
N GLN A 76 21.59 14.95 -6.93
CA GLN A 76 20.51 15.01 -7.91
C GLN A 76 19.31 15.80 -7.37
N GLY A 77 19.35 16.26 -6.12
CA GLY A 77 18.26 16.97 -5.46
C GLY A 77 17.14 16.06 -4.98
N GLN A 78 17.34 14.74 -4.94
CA GLN A 78 16.39 13.78 -4.42
C GLN A 78 16.55 13.65 -2.92
N VAL A 79 15.43 13.46 -2.20
CA VAL A 79 15.47 13.24 -0.75
C VAL A 79 15.95 11.82 -0.48
N VAL A 80 17.08 11.68 0.20
CA VAL A 80 17.70 10.36 0.49
C VAL A 80 17.72 10.03 1.98
N ALA A 81 17.60 11.02 2.85
CA ALA A 81 17.51 10.84 4.28
C ALA A 81 16.68 11.95 4.93
N VAL A 82 16.39 11.80 6.21
CA VAL A 82 15.78 12.84 7.04
C VAL A 82 16.62 13.06 8.30
N ASP A 83 16.95 14.32 8.56
CA ASP A 83 17.64 14.74 9.78
C ASP A 83 16.62 15.18 10.82
N LEU A 84 16.65 14.53 11.99
CA LEU A 84 15.90 14.91 13.18
C LEU A 84 16.71 15.97 13.93
N LEU A 85 16.19 17.20 13.96
CA LEU A 85 16.86 18.37 14.53
C LEU A 85 16.62 18.51 16.04
N ILE A 86 15.63 17.80 16.57
CA ILE A 86 15.32 17.69 17.99
C ILE A 86 15.01 16.22 18.35
N PRO A 87 15.15 15.80 19.61
CA PRO A 87 14.86 14.43 19.99
C PRO A 87 13.39 14.06 19.81
N HIS A 88 13.11 13.01 19.03
CA HIS A 88 11.77 12.46 18.84
C HIS A 88 11.72 11.00 19.30
N LYS A 89 10.66 10.62 20.03
CA LYS A 89 10.33 9.19 20.24
C LYS A 89 9.38 8.67 19.15
N ARG A 90 8.52 9.56 18.66
CA ARG A 90 7.53 9.31 17.62
C ARG A 90 7.35 10.60 16.84
N PHE A 91 7.33 10.50 15.52
CA PHE A 91 7.10 11.65 14.66
C PHE A 91 6.38 11.21 13.38
N SER A 92 5.86 12.19 12.64
CA SER A 92 5.24 11.96 11.34
C SER A 92 5.85 12.90 10.31
N LEU A 93 6.13 12.38 9.12
CA LEU A 93 6.51 13.16 7.95
C LEU A 93 5.41 13.09 6.89
N LYS A 94 5.35 14.12 6.06
CA LYS A 94 4.35 14.23 4.99
C LYS A 94 5.03 14.52 3.66
N VAL A 95 4.61 13.82 2.61
CA VAL A 95 5.05 14.08 1.25
C VAL A 95 3.88 13.98 0.28
N HIS A 96 3.90 14.78 -0.78
CA HIS A 96 2.93 14.70 -1.87
C HIS A 96 3.59 14.06 -3.07
N GLU A 97 3.00 12.99 -3.59
CA GLU A 97 3.48 12.29 -4.78
C GLU A 97 2.50 12.50 -5.93
N ARG A 98 2.97 12.97 -7.07
CA ARG A 98 2.18 12.87 -8.30
C ARG A 98 2.07 11.41 -8.70
N SER A 99 0.86 10.85 -8.74
CA SER A 99 0.69 9.40 -8.89
C SER A 99 1.19 8.92 -10.26
N ASP A 100 1.94 7.83 -10.25
CA ASP A 100 2.16 6.97 -11.40
C ASP A 100 1.20 5.76 -11.28
N ALA A 101 0.67 5.28 -12.39
CA ALA A 101 -0.20 4.10 -12.39
C ALA A 101 0.56 2.82 -11.96
N HIS A 102 1.88 2.84 -12.06
CA HIS A 102 2.72 1.65 -11.89
C HIS A 102 3.65 1.67 -10.68
N THR A 103 3.80 2.81 -10.02
CA THR A 103 4.75 2.95 -8.91
C THR A 103 4.18 3.84 -7.82
N ILE A 104 4.43 3.44 -6.58
CA ILE A 104 4.20 4.28 -5.40
C ILE A 104 5.53 4.49 -4.69
N ALA A 105 5.71 5.67 -4.10
CA ALA A 105 6.94 6.06 -3.44
C ALA A 105 6.70 6.51 -2.00
N PRO A 106 6.19 5.64 -1.11
CA PRO A 106 6.18 5.94 0.31
C PRO A 106 7.63 6.17 0.80
N PRO A 107 7.87 7.10 1.74
CA PRO A 107 9.17 7.31 2.36
C PRO A 107 9.60 6.13 3.26
N LEU A 108 10.01 5.03 2.64
CA LEU A 108 10.49 3.84 3.32
C LEU A 108 11.83 4.12 3.98
N LEU A 109 11.98 3.73 5.23
CA LEU A 109 13.22 3.87 5.98
C LEU A 109 14.18 2.71 5.67
N ASP A 110 15.46 3.02 5.61
CA ASP A 110 16.54 2.04 5.53
C ASP A 110 16.75 1.39 6.91
N THR A 111 15.95 0.37 7.20
CA THR A 111 16.00 -0.37 8.48
C THR A 111 15.50 -1.80 8.30
N ASP A 112 15.94 -2.67 9.20
CA ASP A 112 15.42 -4.03 9.40
C ASP A 112 14.06 -4.08 10.11
N ALA A 113 13.59 -2.94 10.66
CA ALA A 113 12.29 -2.87 11.29
C ALA A 113 11.15 -3.09 10.30
N VAL A 114 10.06 -3.70 10.77
CA VAL A 114 8.85 -3.91 9.98
C VAL A 114 8.18 -2.56 9.68
N GLN A 115 7.87 -2.36 8.40
CA GLN A 115 7.19 -1.19 7.89
C GLN A 115 5.85 -1.59 7.29
N ARG A 116 4.79 -0.85 7.62
CA ARG A 116 3.43 -1.09 7.14
C ARG A 116 3.03 -0.02 6.14
N VAL A 117 2.73 -0.40 4.90
CA VAL A 117 2.20 0.51 3.87
C VAL A 117 0.71 0.27 3.71
N THR A 118 -0.08 1.33 3.75
CA THR A 118 -1.53 1.33 3.55
C THR A 118 -1.91 2.40 2.55
N LEU A 119 -3.00 2.17 1.82
CA LEU A 119 -3.46 3.07 0.78
C LEU A 119 -4.98 3.19 0.83
N SER A 120 -5.47 4.43 0.88
CA SER A 120 -6.89 4.79 0.85
C SER A 120 -7.29 5.34 -0.52
N GLY A 121 -8.53 5.09 -0.95
CA GLY A 121 -9.06 5.60 -2.24
C GLY A 121 -8.54 4.87 -3.48
N ALA A 122 -7.59 3.93 -3.30
CA ALA A 122 -7.07 3.08 -4.34
C ALA A 122 -6.60 1.75 -3.75
N TRP A 123 -6.48 0.73 -4.60
CA TRP A 123 -5.82 -0.52 -4.24
C TRP A 123 -4.53 -0.67 -5.03
N PHE A 124 -3.54 -1.28 -4.39
CA PHE A 124 -2.22 -1.50 -4.97
C PHE A 124 -1.90 -3.00 -5.01
N GLN A 125 -1.64 -3.51 -6.21
CA GLN A 125 -1.10 -4.85 -6.39
C GLN A 125 0.41 -4.76 -6.53
N ALA A 126 1.14 -5.15 -5.48
CA ALA A 126 2.59 -5.22 -5.55
C ALA A 126 3.05 -6.16 -6.68
N ASP A 127 4.12 -5.76 -7.37
CA ASP A 127 4.79 -6.61 -8.37
C ASP A 127 5.29 -7.90 -7.68
N PRO A 128 5.05 -9.10 -8.25
CA PRO A 128 5.58 -10.35 -7.73
C PRO A 128 7.08 -10.37 -7.46
N VAL A 129 7.88 -9.54 -8.16
CA VAL A 129 9.33 -9.40 -7.96
C VAL A 129 9.69 -8.94 -6.54
N LEU A 130 8.79 -8.22 -5.86
CA LEU A 130 8.98 -7.82 -4.46
C LEU A 130 8.90 -9.01 -3.48
N GLY A 131 8.45 -10.19 -3.95
CA GLY A 131 8.41 -11.41 -3.16
C GLY A 131 7.40 -11.38 -2.01
N LEU A 132 6.42 -10.46 -2.05
CA LEU A 132 5.38 -10.37 -1.04
C LEU A 132 4.39 -11.52 -1.19
N GLN A 133 4.12 -12.22 -0.09
CA GLN A 133 3.12 -13.27 -0.02
C GLN A 133 1.74 -12.66 0.17
N LYS A 134 0.79 -13.07 -0.69
CA LYS A 134 -0.59 -12.62 -0.62
C LYS A 134 -1.39 -13.45 0.38
N HIS A 135 -2.01 -12.78 1.33
CA HIS A 135 -3.00 -13.33 2.26
C HIS A 135 -4.38 -12.72 1.99
N LEU A 136 -5.41 -13.23 2.67
CA LEU A 136 -6.79 -12.76 2.47
C LEU A 136 -6.96 -11.26 2.73
N ALA A 137 -6.26 -10.72 3.74
CA ALA A 137 -6.45 -9.35 4.21
C ALA A 137 -5.19 -8.47 4.10
N TYR A 138 -4.05 -9.00 3.65
CA TYR A 138 -2.78 -8.27 3.60
C TYR A 138 -1.79 -8.94 2.65
N GLN A 139 -0.70 -8.25 2.33
CA GLN A 139 0.48 -8.84 1.71
C GLN A 139 1.68 -8.65 2.64
N ALA A 140 2.57 -9.64 2.75
CA ALA A 140 3.70 -9.55 3.66
C ALA A 140 4.96 -10.18 3.09
N HIS A 141 6.12 -9.64 3.44
CA HIS A 141 7.40 -10.31 3.22
C HIS A 141 7.40 -11.68 3.95
N PRO A 142 7.93 -12.77 3.35
CA PRO A 142 7.91 -14.12 3.93
C PRO A 142 8.55 -14.20 5.33
N ASP A 143 9.57 -13.36 5.57
CA ASP A 143 10.30 -13.35 6.84
C ASP A 143 9.60 -12.53 7.94
N ILE A 144 8.46 -11.92 7.64
CA ILE A 144 7.67 -11.19 8.62
C ILE A 144 6.65 -12.13 9.24
N GLU A 145 6.83 -12.41 10.52
CA GLU A 145 5.92 -13.25 11.28
C GLU A 145 4.64 -12.50 11.71
N GLY A 146 3.60 -13.26 12.04
CA GLY A 146 2.35 -12.70 12.56
C GLY A 146 2.51 -11.91 13.86
N ALA A 147 3.48 -12.28 14.70
CA ALA A 147 3.77 -11.55 15.94
C ALA A 147 4.33 -10.14 15.68
N GLN A 148 5.23 -10.02 14.70
CA GLN A 148 5.81 -8.73 14.30
C GLN A 148 4.75 -7.82 13.67
N ARG A 149 3.87 -8.35 12.80
CA ARG A 149 2.73 -7.59 12.25
C ARG A 149 1.81 -7.04 13.34
N ARG A 150 1.41 -7.89 14.30
CA ARG A 150 0.60 -7.45 15.44
C ARG A 150 1.34 -6.44 16.34
N ALA A 151 2.67 -6.53 16.44
CA ALA A 151 3.45 -5.56 17.20
C ALA A 151 3.41 -4.19 16.54
N ILE A 152 3.64 -4.10 15.22
CA ILE A 152 3.57 -2.82 14.50
C ILE A 152 2.15 -2.25 14.49
N ASP A 153 1.12 -3.08 14.31
CA ASP A 153 -0.27 -2.62 14.33
C ASP A 153 -0.68 -2.03 15.68
N ARG A 154 -0.24 -2.64 16.79
CA ARG A 154 -0.46 -2.11 18.15
C ARG A 154 0.30 -0.80 18.37
N MET A 155 1.55 -0.73 17.92
CA MET A 155 2.40 0.45 18.07
C MET A 155 1.84 1.66 17.31
N MET A 156 1.21 1.42 16.17
CA MET A 156 0.65 2.46 15.30
C MET A 156 -0.80 2.81 15.64
N ASN A 157 -1.25 2.50 16.86
CA ASN A 157 -2.59 2.77 17.38
C ASN A 157 -3.72 2.19 16.51
N GLY A 158 -3.48 1.04 15.87
CA GLY A 158 -4.52 0.14 15.37
C GLY A 158 -5.78 0.81 14.83
N SER A 159 -5.65 1.83 13.97
CA SER A 159 -6.76 2.15 13.09
C SER A 159 -6.90 0.91 12.23
N ARG A 160 -7.94 0.12 12.48
CA ARG A 160 -8.35 -0.95 11.59
C ARG A 160 -8.60 -0.24 10.28
N SER A 161 -7.59 -0.28 9.43
CA SER A 161 -7.69 -0.06 8.01
C SER A 161 -8.99 -0.76 7.60
N GLY A 162 -9.89 -0.05 6.91
CA GLY A 162 -11.19 -0.60 6.59
C GLY A 162 -11.01 -1.98 5.95
N LEU A 163 -12.05 -2.82 5.91
CA LEU A 163 -11.96 -4.12 5.20
C LEU A 163 -11.48 -3.97 3.73
N GLU A 164 -11.50 -2.75 3.20
CA GLU A 164 -11.04 -2.36 1.86
C GLU A 164 -9.53 -2.10 1.76
N ASP A 165 -8.86 -1.80 2.87
CA ASP A 165 -7.43 -1.51 2.90
C ASP A 165 -6.64 -2.82 3.00
N GLN A 166 -5.85 -3.16 1.99
CA GLN A 166 -4.95 -4.31 2.03
C GLN A 166 -3.54 -3.86 2.40
N PRO A 167 -3.16 -3.83 3.71
CA PRO A 167 -1.83 -3.41 4.11
C PRO A 167 -0.75 -4.30 3.51
N LEU A 168 0.36 -3.67 3.15
CA LEU A 168 1.61 -4.33 2.80
C LEU A 168 2.54 -4.26 4.01
N TYR A 169 3.08 -5.39 4.44
CA TYR A 169 4.11 -5.46 5.48
C TYR A 169 5.44 -5.82 4.82
N LEU A 170 6.45 -4.97 4.98
CA LEU A 170 7.75 -5.15 4.35
C LEU A 170 8.89 -4.73 5.27
N MET A 171 10.09 -5.15 4.90
CA MET A 171 11.37 -4.70 5.43
C MET A 171 12.15 -4.10 4.26
N ALA A 172 13.03 -3.12 4.50
CA ALA A 172 13.85 -2.50 3.46
C ALA A 172 15.05 -3.40 3.06
N ASP A 173 14.73 -4.61 2.62
CA ASP A 173 15.69 -5.63 2.23
C ASP A 173 16.31 -5.37 0.86
N ALA A 174 17.18 -6.27 0.41
CA ALA A 174 17.83 -6.16 -0.89
C ALA A 174 16.82 -6.13 -2.06
N ARG A 175 15.65 -6.77 -1.95
CA ARG A 175 14.65 -6.82 -3.02
C ARG A 175 13.97 -5.47 -3.20
N VAL A 176 13.55 -4.85 -2.10
CA VAL A 176 12.96 -3.50 -2.12
C VAL A 176 13.96 -2.49 -2.70
N ARG A 177 15.23 -2.57 -2.28
CA ARG A 177 16.29 -1.69 -2.81
C ARG A 177 16.56 -1.90 -4.29
N THR A 178 16.68 -3.16 -4.71
CA THR A 178 16.97 -3.50 -6.12
C THR A 178 15.82 -3.09 -7.04
N ALA A 179 14.57 -3.15 -6.56
CA ALA A 179 13.42 -2.71 -7.33
C ALA A 179 13.40 -1.18 -7.58
N GLY A 180 14.12 -0.40 -6.76
CA GLY A 180 14.22 1.06 -6.88
C GLY A 180 12.95 1.83 -6.50
N ALA A 181 11.81 1.14 -6.35
CA ALA A 181 10.51 1.67 -5.95
C ALA A 181 9.59 0.51 -5.51
N LEU A 182 8.50 0.81 -4.82
CA LEU A 182 7.38 -0.12 -4.70
C LEU A 182 6.60 -0.13 -6.02
N ARG A 183 6.99 -1.05 -6.91
CA ARG A 183 6.34 -1.26 -8.21
C ARG A 183 5.10 -2.13 -8.06
N GLY A 184 4.10 -1.85 -8.88
CA GLY A 184 2.86 -2.60 -8.86
C GLY A 184 1.81 -2.02 -9.80
N GLU A 185 0.57 -2.42 -9.60
CA GLU A 185 -0.57 -1.88 -10.32
C GLU A 185 -1.46 -1.12 -9.34
N LEU A 186 -1.57 0.20 -9.54
CA LEU A 186 -2.50 1.04 -8.81
C LEU A 186 -3.84 1.07 -9.55
N ARG A 187 -4.94 0.69 -8.90
CA ARG A 187 -6.28 0.97 -9.46
C ARG A 187 -7.21 1.68 -8.48
N PRO A 188 -8.19 2.46 -8.99
CA PRO A 188 -9.13 3.16 -8.14
C PRO A 188 -9.94 2.21 -7.26
N ALA A 189 -10.26 2.66 -6.05
CA ALA A 189 -11.24 1.96 -5.22
C ALA A 189 -12.59 1.91 -5.97
N GLY A 190 -13.25 0.75 -5.99
CA GLY A 190 -14.57 0.56 -6.63
C GLY A 190 -14.57 0.05 -8.08
N ALA A 191 -13.45 0.07 -8.81
CA ALA A 191 -13.41 -0.48 -10.19
C ALA A 191 -13.77 -1.98 -10.24
N ARG A 192 -13.41 -2.73 -9.19
CA ARG A 192 -13.69 -4.16 -9.06
C ARG A 192 -15.14 -4.43 -8.63
N SER A 193 -15.70 -3.61 -7.75
CA SER A 193 -17.09 -3.79 -7.30
C SER A 193 -18.09 -3.47 -8.41
N GLN A 194 -17.82 -2.48 -9.26
CA GLN A 194 -18.67 -2.18 -10.41
C GLN A 194 -18.63 -3.29 -11.46
N ALA A 195 -17.45 -3.76 -11.86
CA ALA A 195 -17.34 -4.84 -12.85
C ALA A 195 -17.98 -6.15 -12.36
N VAL A 196 -17.76 -6.50 -11.08
CA VAL A 196 -18.37 -7.68 -10.47
C VAL A 196 -19.88 -7.49 -10.29
N ALA A 197 -20.35 -6.31 -9.89
CA ALA A 197 -21.78 -6.01 -9.77
C ALA A 197 -22.48 -6.08 -11.13
N ILE A 198 -21.88 -5.55 -12.19
CA ILE A 198 -22.41 -5.63 -13.57
C ILE A 198 -22.47 -7.09 -14.03
N ALA A 199 -21.40 -7.87 -13.82
CA ALA A 199 -21.37 -9.28 -14.20
C ALA A 199 -22.43 -10.10 -13.42
N THR A 200 -22.60 -9.81 -12.13
CA THR A 200 -23.58 -10.50 -11.27
C THR A 200 -25.01 -10.12 -11.64
N ALA A 201 -25.28 -8.83 -11.87
CA ALA A 201 -26.58 -8.34 -12.33
C ALA A 201 -26.94 -8.90 -13.71
N GLY A 202 -25.97 -8.96 -14.63
CA GLY A 202 -26.15 -9.57 -15.95
C GLY A 202 -26.49 -11.05 -15.86
N THR A 203 -25.76 -11.81 -15.04
CA THR A 203 -26.02 -13.25 -14.81
C THR A 203 -27.41 -13.46 -14.21
N PHE A 204 -27.79 -12.65 -13.21
CA PHE A 204 -29.10 -12.72 -12.59
C PHE A 204 -30.23 -12.40 -13.58
N ALA A 205 -30.06 -11.37 -14.42
CA ALA A 205 -31.03 -11.03 -15.46
C ALA A 205 -31.21 -12.15 -16.49
N VAL A 206 -30.12 -12.84 -16.87
CA VAL A 206 -30.18 -14.00 -17.78
C VAL A 206 -30.94 -15.16 -17.14
N VAL A 207 -30.68 -15.46 -15.86
CA VAL A 207 -31.42 -16.50 -15.12
C VAL A 207 -32.92 -16.16 -15.05
N LEU A 208 -33.26 -14.91 -14.73
CA LEU A 208 -34.65 -14.46 -14.72
C LEU A 208 -35.33 -14.57 -16.08
N ALA A 209 -34.64 -14.20 -17.16
CA ALA A 209 -35.15 -14.30 -18.52
C ALA A 209 -35.39 -15.77 -18.93
N LEU A 210 -34.48 -16.68 -18.55
CA LEU A 210 -34.64 -18.12 -18.74
C LEU A 210 -35.86 -18.67 -17.99
N LEU A 211 -36.05 -18.28 -16.73
CA LEU A 211 -37.19 -18.70 -15.92
C LEU A 211 -38.52 -18.18 -16.52
N PHE A 212 -38.57 -16.92 -16.93
CA PHE A 212 -39.75 -16.35 -17.61
C PHE A 212 -40.04 -17.02 -18.96
N GLY A 213 -38.98 -17.33 -19.73
CA GLY A 213 -39.09 -18.07 -20.98
C GLY A 213 -39.68 -19.46 -20.75
N LEU A 214 -39.17 -20.19 -19.75
CA LEU A 214 -39.67 -21.52 -19.38
C LEU A 214 -41.13 -21.46 -18.94
N ALA A 215 -41.49 -20.50 -18.09
CA ALA A 215 -42.85 -20.30 -17.61
C ALA A 215 -43.83 -20.07 -18.77
N ARG A 216 -43.47 -19.23 -19.75
CA ARG A 216 -44.30 -19.01 -20.94
C ARG A 216 -44.45 -20.23 -21.83
N VAL A 217 -43.40 -21.04 -21.97
CA VAL A 217 -43.48 -22.30 -22.73
C VAL A 217 -44.44 -23.26 -22.03
N LEU A 218 -44.32 -23.42 -20.71
CA LEU A 218 -45.22 -24.25 -19.91
C LEU A 218 -46.68 -23.77 -19.98
N GLU A 219 -46.93 -22.47 -19.90
CA GLU A 219 -48.27 -21.90 -20.08
C GLU A 219 -48.88 -22.23 -21.45
N ARG A 220 -48.07 -22.16 -22.52
CA ARG A 220 -48.55 -22.50 -23.88
C ARG A 220 -48.91 -23.98 -24.00
N VAL A 221 -48.11 -24.87 -23.40
CA VAL A 221 -48.38 -26.31 -23.38
C VAL A 221 -49.65 -26.60 -22.58
N ALA A 222 -49.78 -26.03 -21.38
CA ALA A 222 -50.96 -26.21 -20.54
C ALA A 222 -52.25 -25.68 -21.19
N ARG A 223 -52.17 -24.57 -21.94
CA ARG A 223 -53.33 -24.08 -22.73
C ARG A 223 -53.71 -25.04 -23.84
N ARG A 224 -52.75 -25.65 -24.54
CA ARG A 224 -53.03 -26.65 -25.58
C ARG A 224 -53.70 -27.88 -24.98
N GLU A 225 -53.17 -28.40 -23.88
CA GLU A 225 -53.77 -29.56 -23.20
C GLU A 225 -55.19 -29.27 -22.72
N LYS A 226 -55.46 -28.07 -22.18
CA LYS A 226 -56.82 -27.67 -21.79
C LYS A 226 -57.78 -27.60 -22.97
N VAL A 227 -57.33 -27.07 -24.10
CA VAL A 227 -58.14 -27.01 -25.33
C VAL A 227 -58.40 -28.42 -25.87
N ASP A 228 -57.39 -29.28 -25.93
CA ASP A 228 -57.51 -30.67 -26.39
C ASP A 228 -58.42 -31.51 -25.47
N ALA A 229 -58.37 -31.25 -24.16
CA ALA A 229 -59.27 -31.87 -23.19
C ALA A 229 -60.73 -31.41 -23.38
N TYR A 230 -60.95 -30.11 -23.62
CA TYR A 230 -62.28 -29.55 -23.86
C TYR A 230 -62.91 -30.09 -25.16
N ILE A 231 -62.14 -30.13 -26.26
CA ILE A 231 -62.57 -30.69 -27.54
C ILE A 231 -62.95 -32.17 -27.39
N ARG A 232 -62.17 -32.95 -26.62
CA ARG A 232 -62.49 -34.36 -26.32
C ARG A 232 -63.78 -34.54 -25.53
N SER A 233 -64.15 -33.59 -24.67
CA SER A 233 -65.38 -33.67 -23.88
C SER A 233 -66.64 -33.21 -24.60
N GLU A 234 -66.53 -32.42 -25.66
CA GLU A 234 -67.70 -31.94 -26.43
C GLU A 234 -67.98 -32.72 -27.71
N LEU A 235 -66.98 -33.41 -28.29
CA LEU A 235 -67.10 -34.14 -29.56
C LEU A 235 -67.09 -35.67 -29.43
N GLY A 236 -67.02 -36.19 -28.20
CA GLY A 236 -67.23 -37.60 -27.86
C GLY A 236 -68.50 -37.76 -27.03
#